data_AF-U2RQG5-F1
#
_entry.id   AF-U2RQG5-F1
#
_cell.length_a   1.000
_cell.length_b   1.000
_cell.length_c   1.000
_cell.angle_alpha   90.00
_cell.angle_beta   90.00
_cell.angle_gamma   90.00
#
_symmetry.space_group_name_H-M   'P 1'
#
loop_
_entity.id
_entity.type
_entity.pdbx_description
1 polymer ?
#
loop_
_entity_poly.entity_id
_entity_poly.type
_entity_poly.pdbx_seq_one_letter_code
_entity_poly.pdbx_strand_id
1 'polypeptide(L)' 'MSATEPRSLALPDGRRVRWFDTGGDADAPVLVWHHGTPQTGAVIAPIAAAAAARGLRV' A
#
# COMPACT_ATOMS: atom_id res chain seq x y z
N MET A 1 -3.16 9.48 -5.91
CA MET A 1 -2.77 10.11 -4.63
C MET A 1 -1.81 9.18 -3.92
N SER A 2 -0.77 9.69 -3.26
CA SER A 2 0.16 8.84 -2.47
C SER A 2 -0.44 8.57 -1.09
N ALA A 3 -0.45 7.31 -0.65
CA ALA A 3 -0.90 6.94 0.69
C ALA A 3 0.25 7.16 1.69
N THR A 4 0.09 8.13 2.57
CA THR A 4 1.11 8.53 3.56
C THR A 4 0.81 8.07 4.97
N GLU A 5 -0.43 7.68 5.26
CA GLU A 5 -0.83 7.15 6.57
C GLU A 5 -0.96 5.62 6.52
N PRO A 6 -0.24 4.88 7.38
CA PRO A 6 -0.31 3.43 7.40
C PRO A 6 -1.52 2.91 8.17
N ARG A 7 -2.13 1.86 7.65
CA ARG A 7 -3.04 0.99 8.40
C ARG A 7 -2.23 -0.04 9.21
N SER A 8 -2.85 -0.65 10.22
CA SER A 8 -2.18 -1.61 11.11
C SER A 8 -3.05 -2.83 11.40
N LEU A 9 -2.41 -4.01 11.45
CA LEU A 9 -3.00 -5.30 11.78
C LEU A 9 -2.15 -5.90 12.89
N ALA A 10 -2.79 -6.20 14.02
CA ALA A 10 -2.16 -6.96 15.10
C ALA A 10 -2.14 -8.45 14.74
N LEU A 11 -1.02 -9.11 15.01
CA LEU A 11 -0.85 -10.55 14.81
C LEU A 11 -0.88 -11.31 16.14
N PRO A 12 -1.19 -12.62 16.14
CA PRO A 12 -1.24 -13.44 17.36
C PRO A 12 0.07 -13.48 18.16
N ASP A 13 1.20 -13.21 17.51
CA ASP A 13 2.53 -13.16 18.13
C ASP A 13 2.89 -11.80 18.76
N GLY A 14 1.92 -10.88 18.83
CA GLY A 14 2.10 -9.54 19.40
C GLY A 14 2.76 -8.54 18.46
N ARG A 15 3.19 -8.93 17.26
CA ARG A 15 3.73 -8.01 16.25
C ARG A 15 2.62 -7.27 15.52
N ARG A 16 3.00 -6.20 14.81
CA ARG A 16 2.10 -5.41 13.95
C ARG A 16 2.62 -5.39 12.53
N VAL A 17 1.76 -5.76 11.59
CA VAL A 17 1.97 -5.47 10.16
C VAL A 17 1.40 -4.08 9.90
N ARG A 18 2.18 -3.23 9.23
CA ARG A 18 1.72 -1.95 8.71
C ARG A 18 1.72 -2.00 7.20
N TRP A 19 0.69 -1.44 6.59
CA TRP A 19 0.59 -1.31 5.14
C TRP A 19 -0.04 0.03 4.78
N PHE A 20 0.13 0.42 3.54
CA PHE A 20 -0.48 1.61 2.96
C PHE A 20 -1.49 1.17 1.92
N ASP A 21 -2.47 2.01 1.67
CA ASP A 21 -3.56 1.70 0.77
C ASP A 21 -3.97 3.00 0.07
N THR A 22 -3.73 3.09 -1.23
CA THR A 22 -4.08 4.26 -2.04
C THR A 22 -5.59 4.44 -2.22
N GLY A 23 -6.40 3.47 -1.79
CA GLY A 23 -7.81 3.40 -2.12
C GLY A 23 -8.03 3.09 -3.60
N GLY A 24 -9.28 3.19 -4.03
CA GLY A 24 -9.72 2.86 -5.38
C GLY A 24 -11.15 2.30 -5.35
N ASP A 25 -11.70 2.02 -6.52
CA ASP A 25 -13.00 1.37 -6.64
C ASP A 25 -12.99 -0.01 -5.96
N ALA A 26 -14.14 -0.45 -5.46
CA ALA A 26 -14.26 -1.71 -4.73
C ALA A 26 -13.80 -2.93 -5.57
N ASP A 27 -14.00 -2.86 -6.89
CA ASP A 27 -13.69 -3.92 -7.85
C ASP A 27 -12.33 -3.71 -8.55
N ALA A 28 -11.56 -2.67 -8.17
CA ALA A 28 -10.25 -2.42 -8.73
C ALA A 28 -9.28 -3.57 -8.37
N PRO A 29 -8.50 -4.10 -9.34
CA PRO A 29 -7.50 -5.11 -9.04
C PRO A 29 -6.46 -4.60 -8.04
N VAL A 30 -6.09 -5.45 -7.09
CA VAL A 30 -5.17 -5.10 -5.99
C VAL A 30 -3.76 -5.57 -6.31
N LEU A 31 -2.80 -4.64 -6.21
CA LEU A 31 -1.37 -4.93 -6.24
C LEU A 31 -0.81 -4.86 -4.82
N VAL A 32 -0.29 -5.98 -4.30
CA VAL A 32 0.45 -5.96 -3.03
C VAL A 32 1.91 -5.65 -3.32
N TRP A 33 2.35 -4.43 -2.97
CA TRP A 33 3.75 -4.04 -3.09
C TRP A 33 4.52 -4.34 -1.80
N HIS A 34 5.43 -5.32 -1.86
CA HIS A 34 6.37 -5.58 -0.76
C HIS A 34 7.69 -4.85 -1.02
N HIS A 35 8.02 -3.91 -0.14
CA HIS A 35 9.24 -3.11 -0.28
C HIS A 35 10.47 -3.85 0.25
N GLY A 36 11.65 -3.42 -0.20
CA GLY A 36 12.92 -3.83 0.40
C GLY A 36 13.27 -3.01 1.64
N THR A 37 14.30 -3.45 2.36
CA THR A 37 14.97 -2.64 3.37
C THR A 37 15.91 -1.64 2.67
N PRO A 38 15.95 -0.35 3.06
CA PRO A 38 15.32 0.29 4.23
C PRO A 38 14.14 1.22 3.86
N GLN A 39 13.01 0.68 3.41
CA GLN A 39 11.79 1.47 3.19
C GLN A 39 10.74 1.22 4.29
N THR A 40 9.80 2.15 4.50
CA THR A 40 8.66 2.02 5.44
C THR A 40 7.41 1.38 4.82
N GLY A 41 7.40 1.19 3.50
CA GLY A 41 6.25 0.75 2.72
C GLY A 41 5.31 1.85 2.23
N ALA A 42 5.56 3.12 2.58
CA ALA A 42 4.77 4.24 2.05
C ALA A 42 4.81 4.25 0.52
N VAL A 43 3.64 4.41 -0.13
CA VAL A 43 3.55 4.34 -1.58
C VAL A 43 4.03 5.66 -2.18
N ILE A 44 5.26 5.68 -2.68
CA ILE A 44 5.85 6.88 -3.29
C ILE A 44 5.12 7.30 -4.57
N ALA A 45 5.15 8.59 -4.89
CA ALA A 45 4.37 9.19 -5.97
C ALA A 45 4.53 8.48 -7.34
N PRO A 46 5.74 8.03 -7.78
CA PRO A 46 5.87 7.33 -9.05
C PRO A 46 5.09 6.00 -9.09
N ILE A 47 5.08 5.23 -8.00
CA ILE A 47 4.34 3.97 -7.91
C ILE A 47 2.84 4.24 -7.89
N ALA A 48 2.38 5.18 -7.06
CA ALA A 48 0.97 5.55 -6.97
C ALA A 48 0.42 6.02 -8.33
N ALA A 49 1.20 6.82 -9.07
CA ALA A 49 0.80 7.29 -10.40
C ALA A 49 0.73 6.13 -11.41
N ALA A 50 1.71 5.23 -11.41
CA ALA A 50 1.73 4.09 -12.31
C ALA A 50 0.59 3.09 -12.05
N ALA A 51 0.23 2.87 -10.77
CA ALA A 51 -0.89 2.04 -10.36
C ALA A 51 -2.23 2.67 -10.80
N ALA A 52 -2.43 3.96 -10.51
CA ALA A 52 -3.64 4.68 -10.90
C ALA A 52 -3.87 4.68 -12.42
N ALA A 53 -2.81 4.89 -13.22
CA ALA A 53 -2.89 4.83 -14.68
C ALA A 53 -3.30 3.45 -15.24
N ARG A 54 -3.24 2.40 -14.42
CA ARG A 54 -3.64 1.03 -14.76
C ARG A 54 -4.93 0.60 -14.05
N GLY A 55 -5.59 1.51 -13.33
CA GLY A 55 -6.77 1.19 -12.53
C GLY A 55 -6.49 0.25 -11.35
N LEU A 56 -5.24 0.22 -10.85
CA LEU A 56 -4.85 -0.63 -9.74
C LEU A 56 -4.97 0.11 -8.41
N ARG A 57 -5.43 -0.60 -7.39
CA ARG A 57 -5.30 -0.22 -5.97
C ARG A 57 -4.02 -0.84 -5.43
N VAL A 58 -3.18 -0.05 -4.77
CA VAL A 58 -1.87 -0.47 -4.21
C VAL A 58 -1.74 -0.10 -2.74
#